data_AF-A0A0L0WEJ1-F1
#
_entry.id   AF-A0A0L0WEJ1-F1
#
_cell.length_a   1.000
_cell.length_b   1.000
_cell.length_c   1.000
_cell.angle_alpha   90.00
_cell.angle_beta   90.00
_cell.angle_gamma   90.00
#
_symmetry.space_group_name_H-M   'P 1'
#
loop_
_entity.id
_entity.type
_entity.pdbx_description
1 polymer ?
#
loop_
_entity_poly.entity_id
_entity_poly.type
_entity_poly.pdbx_seq_one_letter_code
_entity_poly.pdbx_strand_id
1 'polypeptide(L)'
;MRIPSLNSKGTDVKEVQSILKKLNYYESNIDGIFGEKTQEAISKLQQDNNLEINGKLDIKTYSYIRSLLLGYYRYKVKGKNTIENILEKYNTSLDHVISSNPNIDLDNIKNNDEIIIPYDLEIVRTDIDYTYEILERNISSLKTIYPFIEEGVIGNSILGKNIYYLKIGEGPNHVFYNACHHSLEWITSLLLMKFTENICNAYVKNESIRGYDIKDLLSKSSIFIVPMVNPDGVDLVLKGLDPTSKYYGRLIKLNKGNLNFSTTWQSNIRGVDLNHNYNASWKQSKFSEKQNKIYGPGPTRYSGDFPESEPESKALANFTRFNDFKMVLAYHSQGKEIYWNYKNMAPDISKDIGEKFSKVSGYKLSEPEGMASFSGYKDWFISKFKRPGFTIEVGEGTNPLPISQFEEIYNDNEEILLMAPSLTI
;
A
#
# COMPACT_ATOMS: atom_id res chain seq x y z
N MET A 1 -2.91 19.10 2.55
CA MET A 1 -1.46 18.90 2.71
C MET A 1 -0.80 20.27 2.81
N ARG A 2 0.15 20.46 3.73
CA ARG A 2 0.94 21.72 3.83
C ARG A 2 2.00 21.74 2.72
N ILE A 3 2.44 22.92 2.31
CA ILE A 3 3.60 23.06 1.43
C ILE A 3 4.86 23.04 2.31
N PRO A 4 5.81 22.11 2.12
CA PRO A 4 7.04 22.08 2.89
C PRO A 4 7.86 23.37 2.70
N SER A 5 8.53 23.80 3.75
CA SER A 5 9.34 25.04 3.76
C SER A 5 10.65 24.85 4.51
N LEU A 6 11.56 25.82 4.43
CA LEU A 6 12.85 25.77 5.13
C LEU A 6 12.66 25.44 6.62
N ASN A 7 13.48 24.52 7.13
CA ASN A 7 13.43 23.94 8.49
C ASN A 7 12.24 23.02 8.79
N SER A 8 11.31 22.83 7.85
CA SER A 8 10.30 21.79 7.99
C SER A 8 10.93 20.40 7.96
N LYS A 9 10.28 19.45 8.64
CA LYS A 9 10.65 18.04 8.69
C LYS A 9 9.43 17.16 8.49
N GLY A 10 9.64 15.94 8.00
CA GLY A 10 8.61 14.91 7.91
C GLY A 10 8.56 14.24 6.55
N THR A 11 7.58 13.34 6.38
CA THR A 11 7.44 12.57 5.13
C THR A 11 7.13 13.45 3.93
N ASP A 12 6.43 14.56 4.10
CA ASP A 12 6.16 15.52 3.02
C ASP A 12 7.44 16.16 2.44
N VAL A 13 8.48 16.34 3.28
CA VAL A 13 9.81 16.72 2.82
C VAL A 13 10.50 15.54 2.12
N LYS A 14 10.39 14.33 2.67
CA LYS A 14 10.97 13.11 2.05
C LYS A 14 10.42 12.90 0.63
N GLU A 15 9.14 13.16 0.40
CA GLU A 15 8.51 13.08 -0.93
C GLU A 15 9.15 14.04 -1.93
N VAL A 16 9.38 15.30 -1.52
CA VAL A 16 10.06 16.29 -2.35
C VAL A 16 11.52 15.89 -2.61
N GLN A 17 12.23 15.41 -1.60
CA GLN A 17 13.60 14.94 -1.77
C GLN A 17 13.68 13.70 -2.69
N SER A 18 12.75 12.75 -2.54
CA SER A 18 12.64 11.54 -3.37
C SER A 18 12.46 11.89 -4.84
N ILE A 19 11.53 12.80 -5.16
CA ILE A 19 11.31 13.20 -6.56
C ILE A 19 12.47 14.02 -7.13
N LEU A 20 13.05 14.93 -6.35
CA LEU A 20 14.25 15.67 -6.77
C LEU A 20 15.43 14.72 -7.01
N LYS A 21 15.58 13.69 -6.19
CA LYS A 21 16.62 12.68 -6.34
C LYS A 21 16.42 11.85 -7.60
N LYS A 22 15.18 11.40 -7.87
CA LYS A 22 14.83 10.68 -9.10
C LYS A 22 15.11 11.50 -10.37
N LEU A 23 14.95 12.81 -10.29
CA LEU A 23 15.24 13.76 -11.37
C LEU A 23 16.69 14.24 -11.40
N ASN A 24 17.59 13.65 -10.60
CA ASN A 24 19.01 14.01 -10.51
C ASN A 24 19.30 15.44 -10.01
N TYR A 25 18.35 16.08 -9.31
CA TYR A 25 18.56 17.38 -8.66
C TYR A 25 19.11 17.26 -7.24
N TYR A 26 18.90 16.13 -6.56
CA TYR A 26 19.25 15.91 -5.16
C TYR A 26 20.13 14.66 -4.97
N GLU A 27 21.40 14.88 -4.64
CA GLU A 27 22.40 13.79 -4.54
C GLU A 27 22.52 13.20 -3.12
N SER A 28 22.00 13.89 -2.11
CA SER A 28 22.12 13.47 -0.71
C SER A 28 21.10 12.41 -0.30
N ASN A 29 21.23 11.90 0.92
CA ASN A 29 20.26 10.97 1.51
C ASN A 29 18.94 11.66 1.79
N ILE A 30 17.83 10.94 1.61
CA ILE A 30 16.48 11.42 1.92
C ILE A 30 16.33 11.40 3.46
N ASP A 31 16.59 12.53 4.10
CA ASP A 31 16.56 12.69 5.55
C ASP A 31 15.23 13.27 6.07
N GLY A 32 14.38 13.75 5.16
CA GLY A 32 13.13 14.42 5.50
C GLY A 32 13.34 15.77 6.18
N ILE A 33 14.50 16.42 6.00
CA ILE A 33 14.82 17.75 6.52
C ILE A 33 14.95 18.74 5.37
N PHE A 34 14.12 19.79 5.39
CA PHE A 34 14.21 20.84 4.39
C PHE A 34 15.31 21.83 4.80
N GLY A 35 16.56 21.45 4.53
CA GLY A 35 17.75 22.30 4.70
C GLY A 35 18.30 22.85 3.38
N GLU A 36 19.54 23.37 3.45
CA GLU A 36 20.26 24.02 2.35
C GLU A 36 20.33 23.14 1.09
N LYS A 37 20.71 21.86 1.23
CA LYS A 37 20.79 20.92 0.09
C LYS A 37 19.46 20.74 -0.65
N THR A 38 18.35 20.77 0.09
CA THR A 38 17.01 20.67 -0.50
C THR A 38 16.66 21.96 -1.23
N GLN A 39 17.03 23.12 -0.68
CA GLN A 39 16.86 24.43 -1.35
C GLN A 39 17.68 24.51 -2.64
N GLU A 40 18.94 24.07 -2.62
CA GLU A 40 19.82 24.04 -3.81
C GLU A 40 19.23 23.16 -4.92
N ALA A 41 18.74 21.97 -4.59
CA ALA A 41 18.07 21.08 -5.53
C ALA A 41 16.81 21.72 -6.13
N ILE A 42 16.02 22.42 -5.32
CA ILE A 42 14.85 23.16 -5.80
C ILE A 42 15.27 24.30 -6.73
N SER A 43 16.32 25.06 -6.41
CA SER A 43 16.82 26.14 -7.27
C SER A 43 17.26 25.62 -8.65
N LYS A 44 17.94 24.46 -8.71
CA LYS A 44 18.31 23.81 -9.98
C LYS A 44 17.08 23.38 -10.78
N LEU A 45 16.11 22.73 -10.12
CA LEU A 45 14.84 22.37 -10.76
C LEU A 45 14.10 23.62 -11.27
N GLN A 46 14.09 24.72 -10.52
CA GLN A 46 13.46 25.97 -10.92
C GLN A 46 14.13 26.56 -12.17
N GLN A 47 15.46 26.57 -12.19
CA GLN A 47 16.26 27.03 -13.33
C GLN A 47 15.92 26.25 -14.61
N ASP A 48 15.93 24.92 -14.54
CA ASP A 48 15.71 24.07 -15.71
C ASP A 48 14.27 24.10 -16.24
N ASN A 49 13.31 24.43 -15.38
CA ASN A 49 11.88 24.42 -15.71
C ASN A 49 11.28 25.82 -15.88
N ASN A 50 12.11 26.85 -16.05
CA ASN A 50 11.69 28.25 -16.24
C ASN A 50 10.76 28.76 -15.12
N LEU A 51 11.04 28.37 -13.88
CA LEU A 51 10.37 28.86 -12.68
C LEU A 51 11.20 29.95 -12.00
N GLU A 52 10.61 30.65 -11.04
CA GLU A 52 11.32 31.66 -10.26
C GLU A 52 12.40 30.99 -9.40
N ILE A 53 13.68 31.32 -9.62
CA ILE A 53 14.82 30.70 -8.94
C ILE A 53 14.98 31.33 -7.55
N ASN A 54 14.29 30.76 -6.56
CA ASN A 54 14.29 31.26 -5.18
C ASN A 54 14.55 30.16 -4.12
N GLY A 55 14.74 28.91 -4.54
CA GLY A 55 15.00 27.76 -3.67
C GLY A 55 13.85 27.40 -2.73
N LYS A 56 12.65 27.94 -2.97
CA LYS A 56 11.46 27.75 -2.15
C LYS A 56 10.38 27.01 -2.94
N LEU A 57 9.56 26.25 -2.22
CA LEU A 57 8.33 25.68 -2.78
C LEU A 57 7.22 26.75 -2.77
N ASP A 58 7.33 27.77 -3.61
CA ASP A 58 6.19 28.66 -3.85
C ASP A 58 5.04 27.90 -4.55
N ILE A 59 3.89 28.56 -4.72
CA ILE A 59 2.68 27.91 -5.27
C ILE A 59 2.95 27.30 -6.65
N LYS A 60 3.73 27.96 -7.51
CA LYS A 60 4.02 27.47 -8.87
C LYS A 60 4.99 26.29 -8.84
N THR A 61 6.07 26.41 -8.08
CA THR A 61 7.08 25.36 -7.91
C THR A 61 6.48 24.13 -7.27
N TYR A 62 5.68 24.29 -6.21
CA TYR A 62 5.01 23.17 -5.56
C TYR A 62 3.94 22.54 -6.46
N SER A 63 3.23 23.32 -7.28
CA SER A 63 2.28 22.76 -8.25
C SER A 63 2.98 21.88 -9.29
N TYR A 64 4.17 22.28 -9.74
CA TYR A 64 5.00 21.47 -10.64
C TYR A 64 5.51 20.19 -9.97
N ILE A 65 6.07 20.30 -8.76
CA ILE A 65 6.46 19.10 -7.99
C ILE A 65 5.26 18.20 -7.72
N ARG A 66 4.08 18.76 -7.46
CA ARG A 66 2.86 17.99 -7.24
C ARG A 66 2.44 17.22 -8.48
N SER A 67 2.58 17.75 -9.70
CA SER A 67 2.30 16.97 -10.91
C SER A 67 3.26 15.79 -11.04
N LEU A 68 4.53 15.98 -10.71
CA LEU A 68 5.53 14.91 -10.68
C LEU A 68 5.19 13.83 -9.63
N LEU A 69 4.76 14.23 -8.43
CA LEU A 69 4.31 13.32 -7.36
C LEU A 69 3.01 12.57 -7.70
N LEU A 70 2.19 13.12 -8.60
CA LEU A 70 1.00 12.46 -9.13
C LEU A 70 1.32 11.53 -10.31
N GLY A 71 2.50 11.65 -10.92
CA GLY A 71 2.88 10.87 -12.10
C GLY A 71 2.15 11.29 -13.38
N TYR A 72 1.42 12.40 -13.40
CA TYR A 72 0.76 12.88 -14.62
C TYR A 72 0.58 14.40 -14.66
N TYR A 73 0.40 14.92 -15.87
CA TYR A 73 0.01 16.30 -16.15
C TYR A 73 -1.38 16.36 -16.80
N ARG A 74 -2.23 17.30 -16.36
CA ARG A 74 -3.51 17.60 -17.04
C ARG A 74 -3.26 18.67 -18.09
N TYR A 75 -3.21 18.25 -19.35
CA TYR A 75 -2.95 19.12 -20.48
C TYR A 75 -4.24 19.60 -21.12
N LYS A 76 -4.41 20.92 -21.21
CA LYS A 76 -5.54 21.53 -21.93
C LYS A 76 -5.11 21.93 -23.34
N VAL A 77 -5.73 21.32 -24.34
CA VAL A 77 -5.36 21.46 -25.75
C VAL A 77 -5.65 22.87 -26.25
N LYS A 78 -4.66 23.49 -26.92
CA LYS A 78 -4.76 24.84 -27.46
C LYS A 78 -4.15 24.95 -28.85
N GLY A 79 -4.90 25.49 -29.80
CA GLY A 79 -4.44 25.66 -31.17
C GLY A 79 -4.46 24.35 -31.94
N LYS A 80 -3.43 24.10 -32.74
CA LYS A 80 -3.32 22.93 -33.63
C LYS A 80 -2.31 21.90 -33.09
N ASN A 81 -2.36 21.59 -31.79
CA ASN A 81 -1.51 20.54 -31.25
C ASN A 81 -1.98 19.17 -31.73
N THR A 82 -1.05 18.33 -32.18
CA THR A 82 -1.28 16.91 -32.46
C THR A 82 -0.76 16.07 -31.29
N ILE A 83 -1.15 14.79 -31.24
CA ILE A 83 -0.65 13.86 -30.22
C ILE A 83 0.86 13.70 -30.31
N GLU A 84 1.43 13.63 -31.50
CA GLU A 84 2.87 13.45 -31.70
C GLU A 84 3.67 14.58 -31.03
N ASN A 85 3.25 15.83 -31.24
CA ASN A 85 3.85 16.99 -30.60
C ASN A 85 3.73 16.96 -29.07
N ILE A 86 2.64 16.39 -28.55
CA ILE A 86 2.41 16.23 -27.11
C ILE A 86 3.34 15.13 -26.55
N LEU A 87 3.38 13.95 -27.19
CA LEU A 87 4.23 12.84 -26.78
C LEU A 87 5.71 13.22 -26.75
N GLU A 88 6.19 13.89 -27.80
CA GLU A 88 7.58 14.37 -27.89
C GLU A 88 7.90 15.37 -26.78
N LYS A 89 7.02 16.34 -26.54
CA LYS A 89 7.23 17.38 -25.53
C LYS A 89 7.30 16.84 -24.11
N TYR A 90 6.49 15.84 -23.79
CA TYR A 90 6.35 15.33 -22.42
C TYR A 90 7.08 14.01 -22.17
N ASN A 91 7.79 13.47 -23.18
CA ASN A 91 8.53 12.22 -23.12
C ASN A 91 7.69 11.08 -22.51
N THR A 92 6.54 10.80 -23.13
CA THR A 92 5.60 9.76 -22.68
C THR A 92 5.26 8.80 -23.83
N SER A 93 4.78 7.61 -23.50
CA SER A 93 4.41 6.60 -24.50
C SER A 93 2.96 6.78 -24.96
N LEU A 94 2.71 6.48 -26.23
CA LEU A 94 1.37 6.48 -26.81
C LEU A 94 0.40 5.55 -26.05
N ASP A 95 0.83 4.35 -25.65
CA ASP A 95 -0.02 3.38 -24.94
C ASP A 95 -0.54 3.91 -23.60
N HIS A 96 0.31 4.63 -22.84
CA HIS A 96 -0.11 5.30 -21.61
C HIS A 96 -1.09 6.44 -21.85
N VAL A 97 -0.89 7.23 -22.92
CA VAL A 97 -1.83 8.30 -23.27
C VAL A 97 -3.17 7.72 -23.73
N ILE A 98 -3.18 6.68 -24.55
CA ILE A 98 -4.41 5.98 -24.96
C ILE A 98 -5.14 5.43 -23.73
N SER A 99 -4.45 4.65 -22.90
CA SER A 99 -5.07 3.99 -21.76
C SER A 99 -5.60 4.96 -20.70
N SER A 100 -4.93 6.08 -20.46
CA SER A 100 -5.37 7.11 -19.50
C SER A 100 -6.48 8.03 -20.01
N ASN A 101 -6.78 8.01 -21.33
CA ASN A 101 -7.79 8.87 -21.95
C ASN A 101 -8.83 8.07 -22.76
N PRO A 102 -9.54 7.09 -22.17
CA PRO A 102 -10.40 6.16 -22.90
C PRO A 102 -11.61 6.83 -23.59
N ASN A 103 -11.93 8.06 -23.23
CA ASN A 103 -13.08 8.81 -23.75
C ASN A 103 -12.68 9.93 -24.74
N ILE A 104 -11.40 10.02 -25.14
CA ILE A 104 -10.90 11.04 -26.06
C ILE A 104 -10.50 10.37 -27.37
N ASP A 105 -11.02 10.90 -28.48
CA ASP A 105 -10.56 10.55 -29.83
C ASP A 105 -9.23 11.27 -30.09
N LEU A 106 -8.13 10.56 -29.86
CA LEU A 106 -6.78 11.10 -29.93
C LEU A 106 -6.37 11.47 -31.37
N ASP A 107 -7.01 10.91 -32.40
CA ASP A 107 -6.77 11.26 -33.80
C ASP A 107 -7.44 12.60 -34.18
N ASN A 108 -8.38 13.08 -33.37
CA ASN A 108 -9.18 14.28 -33.64
C ASN A 108 -9.35 15.16 -32.39
N ILE A 109 -8.23 15.47 -31.73
CA ILE A 109 -8.23 16.33 -30.56
C ILE A 109 -8.78 17.73 -30.88
N LYS A 110 -9.69 18.22 -30.05
CA LYS A 110 -10.31 19.54 -30.17
C LYS A 110 -9.70 20.53 -29.18
N ASN A 111 -9.84 21.82 -29.54
CA ASN A 111 -9.52 22.90 -28.61
C ASN A 111 -10.33 22.76 -27.32
N ASN A 112 -9.64 22.92 -26.19
CA ASN A 112 -10.13 22.75 -24.82
C ASN A 112 -10.35 21.31 -24.34
N ASP A 113 -10.04 20.29 -25.14
CA ASP A 113 -9.96 18.93 -24.61
C ASP A 113 -8.91 18.87 -23.48
N GLU A 114 -9.20 18.11 -22.43
CA GLU A 114 -8.30 17.87 -21.31
C GLU A 114 -7.74 16.46 -21.41
N ILE A 115 -6.45 16.36 -21.72
CA ILE A 115 -5.73 15.10 -21.89
C ILE A 115 -4.87 14.85 -20.64
N ILE A 116 -4.97 13.64 -20.10
CA ILE A 116 -4.03 13.12 -19.11
C ILE A 116 -2.75 12.72 -19.82
N ILE A 117 -1.63 13.28 -19.40
CA ILE A 117 -0.31 12.92 -19.90
C ILE A 117 0.46 12.27 -18.75
N PRO A 118 0.55 10.94 -18.69
CA PRO A 118 1.38 10.24 -17.72
C PRO A 118 2.86 10.60 -17.94
N TYR A 119 3.57 10.89 -16.86
CA TYR A 119 5.03 10.96 -16.89
C TYR A 119 5.61 9.55 -16.89
N ASP A 120 6.78 9.36 -17.48
CA ASP A 120 7.58 8.14 -17.31
C ASP A 120 8.29 8.15 -15.93
N LEU A 121 7.48 8.20 -14.88
CA LEU A 121 7.91 8.28 -13.48
C LEU A 121 7.07 7.33 -12.63
N GLU A 122 7.72 6.67 -11.68
CA GLU A 122 7.05 5.80 -10.72
C GLU A 122 6.19 6.63 -9.75
N ILE A 123 4.90 6.33 -9.71
CA ILE A 123 3.90 6.86 -8.77
C ILE A 123 4.16 6.33 -7.37
N VAL A 124 4.45 5.03 -7.24
CA VAL A 124 4.65 4.37 -5.95
C VAL A 124 6.14 4.40 -5.62
N ARG A 125 6.54 5.41 -4.85
CA ARG A 125 7.94 5.61 -4.42
C ARG A 125 8.33 4.61 -3.34
N THR A 126 9.48 3.98 -3.51
CA THR A 126 9.97 2.87 -2.69
C THR A 126 11.14 3.25 -1.77
N ASP A 127 11.46 4.53 -1.69
CA ASP A 127 12.60 5.10 -0.96
C ASP A 127 12.19 5.97 0.25
N ILE A 128 10.90 5.96 0.60
CA ILE A 128 10.32 6.75 1.69
C ILE A 128 9.29 5.94 2.49
N ASP A 129 9.00 6.39 3.71
CA ASP A 129 7.97 5.81 4.56
C ASP A 129 6.58 5.97 3.92
N TYR A 130 5.72 4.97 4.04
CA TYR A 130 4.44 4.92 3.32
C TYR A 130 3.25 5.31 4.22
N THR A 131 2.90 6.60 4.24
CA THR A 131 1.78 7.11 5.06
C THR A 131 0.42 6.90 4.39
N TYR A 132 -0.66 7.10 5.16
CA TYR A 132 -2.02 7.05 4.63
C TYR A 132 -2.29 8.11 3.54
N GLU A 133 -1.74 9.33 3.62
CA GLU A 133 -1.89 10.31 2.53
C GLU A 133 -1.14 9.91 1.27
N ILE A 134 0.01 9.26 1.41
CA ILE A 134 0.74 8.73 0.24
C ILE A 134 -0.11 7.66 -0.42
N LEU A 135 -0.71 6.75 0.37
CA LEU A 135 -1.65 5.77 -0.13
C LEU A 135 -2.81 6.44 -0.90
N GLU A 136 -3.49 7.42 -0.30
CA GLU A 136 -4.61 8.12 -0.96
C GLU A 136 -4.20 8.80 -2.25
N ARG A 137 -3.04 9.46 -2.26
CA ARG A 137 -2.51 10.09 -3.48
C ARG A 137 -2.17 9.03 -4.53
N ASN A 138 -1.52 7.94 -4.14
CA ASN A 138 -1.14 6.86 -5.05
C ASN A 138 -2.36 6.19 -5.66
N ILE A 139 -3.40 5.90 -4.88
CA ILE A 139 -4.68 5.38 -5.37
C ILE A 139 -5.28 6.33 -6.41
N SER A 140 -5.42 7.62 -6.07
CA SER A 140 -5.97 8.63 -7.01
C SER A 140 -5.14 8.77 -8.29
N SER A 141 -3.81 8.67 -8.18
CA SER A 141 -2.89 8.75 -9.30
C SER A 141 -2.98 7.52 -10.20
N LEU A 142 -2.93 6.33 -9.62
CA LEU A 142 -3.08 5.06 -10.32
C LEU A 142 -4.44 4.99 -11.02
N LYS A 143 -5.54 5.37 -10.36
CA LYS A 143 -6.86 5.42 -10.99
C LYS A 143 -6.94 6.42 -12.16
N THR A 144 -6.21 7.53 -12.07
CA THR A 144 -6.18 8.52 -13.16
C THR A 144 -5.39 8.01 -14.37
N ILE A 145 -4.26 7.34 -14.15
CA ILE A 145 -3.40 6.82 -15.23
C ILE A 145 -3.96 5.49 -15.80
N TYR A 146 -4.53 4.66 -14.94
CA TYR A 146 -5.08 3.34 -15.25
C TYR A 146 -6.58 3.31 -14.91
N PRO A 147 -7.44 3.92 -15.75
CA PRO A 147 -8.86 4.07 -15.44
C PRO A 147 -9.64 2.74 -15.36
N PHE A 148 -9.05 1.63 -15.82
CA PHE A 148 -9.60 0.28 -15.65
C PHE A 148 -9.49 -0.28 -14.22
N ILE A 149 -8.70 0.34 -13.33
CA ILE A 149 -8.69 -0.02 -11.91
C ILE A 149 -10.07 0.30 -11.32
N GLU A 150 -10.74 -0.68 -10.72
CA GLU A 150 -11.90 -0.41 -9.87
C GLU A 150 -11.41 -0.04 -8.46
N GLU A 151 -11.92 1.03 -7.88
CA GLU A 151 -11.60 1.44 -6.51
C GLU A 151 -12.88 1.67 -5.70
N GLY A 152 -12.78 1.52 -4.38
CA GLY A 152 -13.87 1.86 -3.48
C GLY A 152 -13.44 1.80 -2.02
N VAL A 153 -14.41 1.92 -1.12
CA VAL A 153 -14.19 1.97 0.33
C VAL A 153 -14.97 0.83 0.99
N ILE A 154 -14.27 -0.04 1.73
CA ILE A 154 -14.89 -1.19 2.41
C ILE A 154 -15.45 -0.84 3.79
N GLY A 155 -15.05 0.31 4.33
CA GLY A 155 -15.45 0.84 5.63
C GLY A 155 -14.52 1.97 6.07
N ASN A 156 -14.66 2.38 7.33
CA ASN A 156 -13.85 3.44 7.91
C ASN A 156 -13.14 2.99 9.18
N SER A 157 -11.97 3.57 9.44
CA SER A 157 -11.27 3.43 10.72
C SER A 157 -12.00 4.16 11.85
N ILE A 158 -11.52 3.99 13.07
CA ILE A 158 -12.05 4.66 14.26
C ILE A 158 -11.97 6.20 14.20
N LEU A 159 -10.94 6.75 13.55
CA LEU A 159 -10.80 8.18 13.29
C LEU A 159 -11.51 8.64 12.02
N GLY A 160 -12.19 7.73 11.30
CA GLY A 160 -13.00 8.06 10.12
C GLY A 160 -12.24 8.04 8.80
N LYS A 161 -10.99 7.54 8.76
CA LYS A 161 -10.27 7.35 7.50
C LYS A 161 -10.90 6.24 6.69
N ASN A 162 -10.90 6.36 5.37
CA ASN A 162 -11.40 5.32 4.49
C ASN A 162 -10.45 4.12 4.51
N ILE A 163 -11.01 2.91 4.45
CA ILE A 163 -10.28 1.69 4.17
C ILE A 163 -10.56 1.34 2.72
N TYR A 164 -9.61 1.67 1.84
CA TYR A 164 -9.80 1.50 0.40
C TYR A 164 -9.61 0.05 -0.04
N TYR A 165 -10.30 -0.33 -1.10
CA TYR A 165 -9.93 -1.47 -1.93
C TYR A 165 -9.64 -1.03 -3.36
N LEU A 166 -8.79 -1.80 -4.03
CA LEU A 166 -8.55 -1.76 -5.47
C LEU A 166 -8.90 -3.13 -6.05
N LYS A 167 -9.38 -3.16 -7.28
CA LYS A 167 -9.57 -4.39 -8.05
C LYS A 167 -9.05 -4.18 -9.48
N ILE A 168 -8.29 -5.17 -9.95
CA ILE A 168 -7.69 -5.19 -11.29
C ILE A 168 -8.05 -6.52 -11.96
N GLY A 169 -8.41 -6.47 -13.24
CA GLY A 169 -8.81 -7.64 -14.03
C GLY A 169 -10.30 -7.92 -13.95
N GLU A 170 -10.79 -8.68 -14.93
CA GLU A 170 -12.22 -8.95 -15.15
C GLU A 170 -12.56 -10.44 -15.10
N GLY A 171 -11.56 -11.29 -14.88
CA GLY A 171 -11.75 -12.73 -14.89
C GLY A 171 -12.41 -13.29 -13.63
N PRO A 172 -13.08 -14.45 -13.74
CA PRO A 172 -13.94 -14.99 -12.68
C PRO A 172 -13.18 -15.56 -11.47
N ASN A 173 -11.86 -15.80 -11.59
CA ASN A 173 -11.06 -16.26 -10.45
C ASN A 173 -10.65 -15.07 -9.58
N HIS A 174 -11.39 -14.85 -8.49
CA HIS A 174 -11.10 -13.73 -7.58
C HIS A 174 -10.09 -14.14 -6.51
N VAL A 175 -8.95 -13.45 -6.45
CA VAL A 175 -7.97 -13.56 -5.36
C VAL A 175 -7.92 -12.26 -4.57
N PHE A 176 -7.63 -12.34 -3.27
CA PHE A 176 -7.68 -11.17 -2.40
C PHE A 176 -6.43 -10.99 -1.54
N TYR A 177 -5.82 -9.82 -1.65
CA TYR A 177 -4.62 -9.43 -0.92
C TYR A 177 -4.94 -8.33 0.08
N ASN A 178 -4.37 -8.40 1.27
CA ASN A 178 -4.49 -7.34 2.25
C ASN A 178 -3.20 -7.15 3.04
N ALA A 179 -3.01 -5.95 3.58
CA ALA A 179 -1.79 -5.56 4.27
C ALA A 179 -2.08 -4.58 5.43
N CYS A 180 -1.07 -4.36 6.28
CA CYS A 180 -1.09 -3.41 7.40
C CYS A 180 -2.26 -3.62 8.36
N HIS A 181 -2.47 -4.86 8.80
CA HIS A 181 -3.23 -5.13 10.01
C HIS A 181 -2.54 -4.51 11.24
N HIS A 182 -1.22 -4.67 11.31
CA HIS A 182 -0.38 -4.04 12.32
C HIS A 182 0.27 -2.76 11.78
N SER A 183 0.28 -1.70 12.58
CA SER A 183 0.76 -0.39 12.13
C SER A 183 2.27 -0.30 11.90
N LEU A 184 3.09 -1.07 12.61
CA LEU A 184 4.54 -1.10 12.40
C LEU A 184 4.95 -1.82 11.11
N GLU A 185 4.02 -2.50 10.45
CA GLU A 185 4.25 -3.30 9.24
C GLU A 185 3.86 -2.52 7.98
N TRP A 186 3.93 -1.19 8.05
CA TRP A 186 3.50 -0.24 6.99
C TRP A 186 4.16 -0.52 5.63
N ILE A 187 5.32 -1.17 5.60
CA ILE A 187 6.02 -1.58 4.38
C ILE A 187 5.20 -2.57 3.52
N THR A 188 4.28 -3.31 4.13
CA THR A 188 3.40 -4.25 3.42
C THR A 188 2.35 -3.52 2.55
N SER A 189 1.88 -2.33 2.96
CA SER A 189 1.08 -1.45 2.07
C SER A 189 1.87 -1.05 0.83
N LEU A 190 3.13 -0.65 1.02
CA LEU A 190 4.00 -0.24 -0.08
C LEU A 190 4.23 -1.40 -1.06
N LEU A 191 4.42 -2.62 -0.56
CA LEU A 191 4.56 -3.83 -1.38
C LEU A 191 3.36 -4.03 -2.31
N LEU A 192 2.14 -4.03 -1.76
CA LEU A 192 0.93 -4.25 -2.55
C LEU A 192 0.66 -3.10 -3.53
N MET A 193 0.94 -1.86 -3.13
CA MET A 193 0.76 -0.70 -4.01
C MET A 193 1.80 -0.68 -5.14
N LYS A 194 3.06 -1.06 -4.88
CA LYS A 194 4.09 -1.16 -5.93
C LYS A 194 3.77 -2.29 -6.91
N PHE A 195 3.26 -3.41 -6.42
CA PHE A 195 2.76 -4.49 -7.27
C PHE A 195 1.59 -4.02 -8.16
N THR A 196 0.65 -3.27 -7.58
CA THR A 196 -0.50 -2.68 -8.30
C THR A 196 -0.02 -1.78 -9.45
N GLU A 197 0.96 -0.91 -9.20
CA GLU A 197 1.56 -0.07 -10.25
C GLU A 197 2.18 -0.91 -11.37
N ASN A 198 3.04 -1.86 -11.00
CA ASN A 198 3.80 -2.65 -11.96
C ASN A 198 2.90 -3.53 -12.83
N ILE A 199 1.86 -4.15 -12.26
CA ILE A 199 0.92 -4.98 -13.03
C ILE A 199 0.06 -4.12 -13.99
N CYS A 200 -0.34 -2.92 -13.58
CA CYS A 200 -1.09 -2.02 -14.45
C CYS A 200 -0.24 -1.51 -15.61
N ASN A 201 1.00 -1.12 -15.34
CA ASN A 201 1.96 -0.71 -16.37
C ASN A 201 2.18 -1.85 -17.39
N ALA A 202 2.43 -3.07 -16.92
CA ALA A 202 2.63 -4.22 -17.82
C ALA A 202 1.37 -4.56 -18.62
N TYR A 203 0.18 -4.42 -18.03
CA TYR A 203 -1.09 -4.60 -18.75
C TYR A 203 -1.24 -3.60 -19.91
N VAL A 204 -0.94 -2.31 -19.67
CA VAL A 204 -0.99 -1.24 -20.69
C VAL A 204 0.03 -1.51 -21.81
N LYS A 205 1.26 -1.88 -21.46
CA LYS A 205 2.33 -2.15 -22.42
C LYS A 205 2.22 -3.51 -23.12
N ASN A 206 1.25 -4.34 -22.76
CA ASN A 206 1.13 -5.71 -23.26
C ASN A 206 2.38 -6.56 -22.97
N GLU A 207 2.95 -6.39 -21.77
CA GLU A 207 4.18 -7.04 -21.33
C GLU A 207 3.88 -8.23 -20.39
N SER A 208 4.86 -9.14 -20.28
CA SER A 208 4.87 -10.19 -19.27
C SER A 208 5.75 -9.80 -18.09
N ILE A 209 5.39 -10.21 -16.88
CA ILE A 209 6.26 -10.08 -15.70
C ILE A 209 6.65 -11.49 -15.27
N ARG A 210 7.95 -11.79 -15.16
CA ARG A 210 8.47 -13.13 -14.79
C ARG A 210 7.87 -14.30 -15.60
N GLY A 211 7.55 -14.04 -16.88
CA GLY A 211 6.94 -15.03 -17.77
C GLY A 211 5.42 -15.18 -17.65
N TYR A 212 4.75 -14.43 -16.78
CA TYR A 212 3.30 -14.35 -16.70
C TYR A 212 2.78 -13.29 -17.66
N ASP A 213 1.99 -13.69 -18.67
CA ASP A 213 1.28 -12.76 -19.55
C ASP A 213 0.18 -12.04 -18.75
N ILE A 214 0.35 -10.73 -18.56
CA ILE A 214 -0.51 -9.96 -17.66
C ILE A 214 -1.92 -9.76 -18.22
N LYS A 215 -2.10 -9.66 -19.54
CA LYS A 215 -3.45 -9.56 -20.12
C LYS A 215 -4.19 -10.87 -19.99
N ASP A 216 -3.53 -11.99 -20.31
CA ASP A 216 -4.12 -13.32 -20.14
C ASP A 216 -4.47 -13.58 -18.66
N LEU A 217 -3.55 -13.27 -17.74
CA LEU A 217 -3.75 -13.41 -16.30
C LEU A 217 -4.98 -12.63 -15.81
N LEU A 218 -5.10 -11.35 -16.17
CA LEU A 218 -6.19 -10.49 -15.73
C LEU A 218 -7.52 -10.73 -16.48
N SER A 219 -7.48 -11.42 -17.62
CA SER A 219 -8.68 -11.93 -18.29
C SER A 219 -9.27 -13.16 -17.61
N LYS A 220 -8.44 -13.95 -16.92
CA LYS A 220 -8.84 -15.18 -16.20
C LYS A 220 -9.11 -14.94 -14.72
N SER A 221 -8.51 -13.90 -14.15
CA SER A 221 -8.57 -13.60 -12.72
C SER A 221 -8.78 -12.11 -12.43
N SER A 222 -9.43 -11.82 -11.30
CA SER A 222 -9.49 -10.49 -10.71
C SER A 222 -8.70 -10.48 -9.40
N ILE A 223 -7.79 -9.52 -9.27
CA ILE A 223 -7.00 -9.31 -8.06
C ILE A 223 -7.64 -8.19 -7.26
N PHE A 224 -8.11 -8.50 -6.06
CA PHE A 224 -8.61 -7.52 -5.10
C PHE A 224 -7.52 -7.21 -4.08
N ILE A 225 -7.38 -5.93 -3.70
CA ILE A 225 -6.31 -5.46 -2.82
C ILE A 225 -6.90 -4.48 -1.81
N VAL A 226 -6.73 -4.76 -0.52
CA VAL A 226 -6.93 -3.77 0.56
C VAL A 226 -5.54 -3.43 1.13
N PRO A 227 -4.92 -2.34 0.65
CA PRO A 227 -3.51 -2.10 0.93
C PRO A 227 -3.25 -1.71 2.38
N MET A 228 -4.22 -1.13 3.09
CA MET A 228 -4.02 -0.66 4.47
C MET A 228 -5.27 -0.85 5.32
N VAL A 229 -5.27 -1.88 6.17
CA VAL A 229 -6.38 -2.16 7.09
C VAL A 229 -6.39 -1.23 8.31
N ASN A 230 -5.22 -0.82 8.81
CA ASN A 230 -5.05 0.02 10.00
C ASN A 230 -4.50 1.44 9.70
N PRO A 231 -5.24 2.31 8.99
CA PRO A 231 -4.72 3.63 8.62
C PRO A 231 -4.56 4.60 9.80
N ASP A 232 -5.25 4.36 10.92
CA ASP A 232 -5.07 5.17 12.13
C ASP A 232 -3.77 4.84 12.85
N GLY A 233 -3.48 3.56 13.02
CA GLY A 233 -2.25 3.11 13.64
C GLY A 233 -1.02 3.46 12.79
N VAL A 234 -1.08 3.29 11.47
CA VAL A 234 0.04 3.64 10.56
C VAL A 234 0.43 5.11 10.71
N ASP A 235 -0.56 6.01 10.72
CA ASP A 235 -0.29 7.42 10.94
C ASP A 235 0.29 7.72 12.33
N LEU A 236 -0.21 7.04 13.37
CA LEU A 236 0.32 7.20 14.72
C LEU A 236 1.81 6.84 14.79
N VAL A 237 2.24 5.78 14.09
CA VAL A 237 3.65 5.34 14.13
C VAL A 237 4.55 6.14 13.21
N LEU A 238 4.05 6.64 12.07
CA LEU A 238 4.86 7.39 11.09
C LEU A 238 4.88 8.91 11.34
N LYS A 239 3.77 9.49 11.80
CA LYS A 239 3.65 10.94 12.05
C LYS A 239 3.74 11.31 13.53
N GLY A 240 3.59 10.32 14.41
CA GLY A 240 3.50 10.54 15.83
C GLY A 240 2.09 10.90 16.29
N LEU A 241 1.98 11.14 17.59
CA LEU A 241 0.71 11.39 18.26
C LEU A 241 0.21 12.82 17.99
N ASP A 242 -0.94 12.95 17.33
CA ASP A 242 -1.62 14.23 17.12
C ASP A 242 -2.15 14.83 18.43
N PRO A 243 -1.66 16.01 18.88
CA PRO A 243 -2.11 16.69 20.10
C PRO A 243 -3.61 17.02 20.14
N THR A 244 -4.26 17.09 18.98
CA THR A 244 -5.69 17.41 18.87
C THR A 244 -6.59 16.18 18.87
N SER A 245 -6.00 14.97 18.83
CA SER A 245 -6.76 13.71 18.82
C SER A 245 -7.57 13.53 20.10
N LYS A 246 -8.84 13.14 19.95
CA LYS A 246 -9.70 12.72 21.07
C LYS A 246 -9.13 11.54 21.87
N TYR A 247 -8.15 10.82 21.31
CA TYR A 247 -7.47 9.70 21.96
C TYR A 247 -6.13 10.07 22.60
N TYR A 248 -5.69 11.34 22.54
CA TYR A 248 -4.35 11.78 22.98
C TYR A 248 -3.92 11.24 24.35
N GLY A 249 -4.65 11.61 25.41
CA GLY A 249 -4.31 11.16 26.77
C GLY A 249 -4.47 9.65 26.98
N ARG A 250 -5.41 9.01 26.28
CA ARG A 250 -5.62 7.56 26.34
C ARG A 250 -4.43 6.82 25.73
N LEU A 251 -3.96 7.22 24.54
CA LEU A 251 -2.84 6.58 23.86
C LEU A 251 -1.55 6.68 24.67
N ILE A 252 -1.27 7.82 25.29
CA ILE A 252 -0.13 7.99 26.20
C ILE A 252 -0.21 7.00 27.36
N LYS A 253 -1.39 6.88 27.98
CA LYS A 253 -1.60 5.92 29.08
C LYS A 253 -1.42 4.47 28.62
N LEU A 254 -1.98 4.10 27.47
CA LEU A 254 -1.85 2.75 26.91
C LEU A 254 -0.41 2.44 26.50
N ASN A 255 0.36 3.44 26.10
CA ASN A 255 1.80 3.33 25.82
C ASN A 255 2.68 3.62 27.05
N LYS A 256 2.14 3.48 28.26
CA LYS A 256 2.88 3.61 29.54
C LYS A 256 3.65 4.93 29.70
N GLY A 257 3.11 6.02 29.17
CA GLY A 257 3.73 7.35 29.21
C GLY A 257 4.70 7.64 28.07
N ASN A 258 5.04 6.65 27.23
CA ASN A 258 5.94 6.85 26.10
C ASN A 258 5.22 7.59 24.95
N LEU A 259 5.81 8.71 24.51
CA LEU A 259 5.31 9.50 23.38
C LEU A 259 5.80 8.99 22.03
N ASN A 260 6.79 8.09 22.01
CA ASN A 260 7.29 7.46 20.80
C ASN A 260 6.54 6.15 20.51
N PHE A 261 5.62 6.20 19.55
CA PHE A 261 4.83 5.05 19.09
C PHE A 261 5.51 4.27 17.97
N SER A 262 6.51 4.87 17.29
CA SER A 262 7.12 4.36 16.05
C SER A 262 7.80 3.00 16.15
N THR A 263 8.04 2.50 17.36
CA THR A 263 8.71 1.21 17.61
C THR A 263 7.90 0.25 18.47
N THR A 264 6.71 0.66 18.92
CA THR A 264 5.96 -0.08 19.95
C THR A 264 4.52 -0.37 19.59
N TRP A 265 3.89 0.44 18.73
CA TRP A 265 2.45 0.38 18.54
C TRP A 265 2.06 -0.38 17.28
N GLN A 266 1.51 -1.60 17.43
CA GLN A 266 0.99 -2.44 16.36
C GLN A 266 -0.54 -2.36 16.21
N SER A 267 -1.23 -2.19 17.34
CA SER A 267 -2.70 -2.12 17.41
C SER A 267 -3.31 -0.96 16.62
N ASN A 268 -4.63 -0.98 16.44
CA ASN A 268 -5.39 0.19 16.01
C ASN A 268 -5.37 1.32 17.08
N ILE A 269 -6.03 2.45 16.80
CA ILE A 269 -6.02 3.63 17.67
C ILE A 269 -6.69 3.39 19.04
N ARG A 270 -7.53 2.36 19.18
CA ARG A 270 -8.14 1.98 20.47
C ARG A 270 -7.27 1.05 21.31
N GLY A 271 -6.16 0.56 20.74
CA GLY A 271 -5.28 -0.42 21.36
C GLY A 271 -5.77 -1.85 21.19
N VAL A 272 -6.54 -2.14 20.13
CA VAL A 272 -6.96 -3.49 19.76
C VAL A 272 -6.09 -3.97 18.61
N ASP A 273 -5.57 -5.17 18.74
CA ASP A 273 -4.81 -5.83 17.70
C ASP A 273 -5.76 -6.44 16.67
N LEU A 274 -5.75 -5.88 15.45
CA LEU A 274 -6.73 -6.23 14.42
C LEU A 274 -6.57 -7.69 13.98
N ASN A 275 -5.35 -8.23 13.94
CA ASN A 275 -5.12 -9.62 13.58
C ASN A 275 -5.32 -10.58 14.76
N HIS A 276 -5.82 -10.08 15.89
CA HIS A 276 -6.36 -10.90 16.97
C HIS A 276 -7.86 -10.68 17.17
N ASN A 277 -8.51 -9.89 16.31
CA ASN A 277 -9.91 -9.50 16.47
C ASN A 277 -10.87 -10.34 15.61
N TYR A 278 -10.42 -11.28 14.78
CA TYR A 278 -11.34 -12.10 13.96
C TYR A 278 -11.95 -13.28 14.72
N ASN A 279 -13.08 -13.78 14.22
CA ASN A 279 -13.81 -14.90 14.82
C ASN A 279 -13.21 -16.27 14.49
N ALA A 280 -11.96 -16.51 14.90
CA ALA A 280 -11.24 -17.77 14.69
C ALA A 280 -10.51 -18.20 15.95
N SER A 281 -11.16 -19.01 16.79
CA SER A 281 -10.64 -19.31 18.14
C SER A 281 -10.42 -18.08 19.01
N TRP A 282 -11.29 -17.07 18.86
CA TRP A 282 -11.19 -15.82 19.62
C TRP A 282 -11.25 -16.01 21.13
N LYS A 283 -12.09 -16.96 21.61
CA LYS A 283 -12.13 -17.29 23.04
C LYS A 283 -10.79 -17.84 23.55
N GLN A 284 -10.08 -18.63 22.74
CA GLN A 284 -8.74 -19.12 23.07
C GLN A 284 -7.71 -17.98 23.06
N SER A 285 -7.75 -17.10 22.05
CA SER A 285 -6.93 -15.87 22.04
C SER A 285 -7.15 -15.08 23.34
N LYS A 286 -8.42 -14.88 23.72
CA LYS A 286 -8.79 -14.12 24.92
C LYS A 286 -8.36 -14.78 26.22
N PHE A 287 -8.34 -16.11 26.29
CA PHE A 287 -7.80 -16.84 27.42
C PHE A 287 -6.27 -16.70 27.51
N SER A 288 -5.58 -16.76 26.37
CA SER A 288 -4.11 -16.64 26.29
C SER A 288 -3.58 -15.26 26.68
N GLU A 289 -4.37 -14.19 26.53
CA GLU A 289 -4.00 -12.84 26.94
C GLU A 289 -3.55 -12.76 28.40
N LYS A 290 -4.32 -13.34 29.33
CA LYS A 290 -3.99 -13.34 30.77
C LYS A 290 -2.66 -14.05 31.04
N GLN A 291 -2.41 -15.16 30.36
CA GLN A 291 -1.17 -15.92 30.50
C GLN A 291 0.04 -15.11 30.00
N ASN A 292 -0.18 -14.22 29.03
CA ASN A 292 0.83 -13.36 28.44
C ASN A 292 0.84 -11.93 29.01
N LYS A 293 0.20 -11.72 30.18
CA LYS A 293 0.14 -10.43 30.89
C LYS A 293 -0.50 -9.30 30.07
N ILE A 294 -1.42 -9.66 29.18
CA ILE A 294 -2.28 -8.71 28.44
C ILE A 294 -3.61 -8.62 29.20
N TYR A 295 -3.91 -7.44 29.73
CA TYR A 295 -5.06 -7.23 30.61
C TYR A 295 -6.09 -6.25 30.03
N GLY A 296 -5.89 -5.79 28.80
CA GLY A 296 -6.72 -4.76 28.19
C GLY A 296 -6.07 -4.19 26.93
N PRO A 297 -6.67 -3.14 26.36
CA PRO A 297 -6.13 -2.46 25.19
C PRO A 297 -4.69 -2.00 25.41
N GLY A 298 -3.90 -1.98 24.36
CA GLY A 298 -2.48 -1.66 24.44
C GLY A 298 -1.78 -1.74 23.08
N PRO A 299 -0.43 -1.72 23.10
CA PRO A 299 0.36 -1.68 21.88
C PRO A 299 0.22 -2.89 20.95
N THR A 300 -0.18 -4.06 21.46
CA THR A 300 -0.27 -5.31 20.67
C THR A 300 -1.10 -6.38 21.40
N ARG A 301 -1.54 -7.41 20.67
CA ARG A 301 -2.10 -8.70 21.13
C ARG A 301 -3.36 -8.65 21.99
N TYR A 302 -3.98 -7.48 22.19
CA TYR A 302 -5.31 -7.38 22.78
C TYR A 302 -6.38 -7.67 21.73
N SER A 303 -7.14 -8.74 21.90
CA SER A 303 -8.10 -9.28 20.91
C SER A 303 -9.39 -8.47 20.77
N GLY A 304 -9.57 -7.37 21.52
CA GLY A 304 -10.84 -6.64 21.58
C GLY A 304 -11.84 -7.23 22.59
N ASP A 305 -13.07 -6.71 22.59
CA ASP A 305 -14.11 -7.11 23.56
C ASP A 305 -14.95 -8.29 23.05
N PHE A 306 -15.05 -8.44 21.74
CA PHE A 306 -15.69 -9.57 21.03
C PHE A 306 -15.10 -9.68 19.61
N PRO A 307 -15.30 -10.79 18.88
CA PRO A 307 -14.83 -10.90 17.51
C PRO A 307 -15.42 -9.82 16.60
N GLU A 308 -14.59 -9.19 15.79
CA GLU A 308 -14.92 -8.11 14.85
C GLU A 308 -15.55 -6.91 15.59
N SER A 309 -15.04 -6.62 16.79
CA SER A 309 -15.43 -5.44 17.56
C SER A 309 -14.95 -4.13 16.93
N GLU A 310 -13.82 -4.19 16.23
CA GLU A 310 -13.23 -3.01 15.60
C GLU A 310 -13.83 -2.79 14.22
N PRO A 311 -14.09 -1.52 13.83
CA PRO A 311 -14.67 -1.23 12.53
C PRO A 311 -13.76 -1.67 11.39
N GLU A 312 -12.43 -1.66 11.58
CA GLU A 312 -11.46 -2.08 10.57
C GLU A 312 -11.54 -3.59 10.27
N SER A 313 -11.47 -4.45 11.31
CA SER A 313 -11.56 -5.91 11.15
C SER A 313 -12.96 -6.32 10.66
N LYS A 314 -14.00 -5.65 11.14
CA LYS A 314 -15.38 -5.86 10.69
C LYS A 314 -15.58 -5.49 9.22
N ALA A 315 -15.01 -4.38 8.76
CA ALA A 315 -15.05 -3.97 7.36
C ALA A 315 -14.39 -5.02 6.47
N LEU A 316 -13.19 -5.49 6.82
CA LEU A 316 -12.47 -6.51 6.05
C LEU A 316 -13.21 -7.85 6.03
N ALA A 317 -13.76 -8.27 7.17
CA ALA A 317 -14.54 -9.50 7.28
C ALA A 317 -15.83 -9.41 6.45
N ASN A 318 -16.53 -8.28 6.48
CA ASN A 318 -17.72 -8.06 5.65
C ASN A 318 -17.37 -8.07 4.16
N PHE A 319 -16.33 -7.34 3.75
CA PHE A 319 -15.87 -7.34 2.37
C PHE A 319 -15.53 -8.75 1.88
N THR A 320 -14.85 -9.54 2.72
CA THR A 320 -14.56 -10.94 2.42
C THR A 320 -15.81 -11.81 2.30
N ARG A 321 -16.85 -11.57 3.12
CA ARG A 321 -18.14 -12.30 3.02
C ARG A 321 -18.93 -11.95 1.77
N PHE A 322 -18.83 -10.72 1.29
CA PHE A 322 -19.59 -10.24 0.12
C PHE A 322 -18.93 -10.60 -1.22
N ASN A 323 -17.72 -11.17 -1.19
CA ASN A 323 -16.98 -11.54 -2.39
C ASN A 323 -16.63 -13.04 -2.39
N ASP A 324 -16.64 -13.67 -3.57
CA ASP A 324 -16.33 -15.09 -3.73
C ASP A 324 -14.82 -15.35 -3.90
N PHE A 325 -14.00 -14.94 -2.94
CA PHE A 325 -12.55 -15.10 -3.04
C PHE A 325 -12.13 -16.58 -2.99
N LYS A 326 -11.39 -17.03 -4.02
CA LYS A 326 -10.86 -18.39 -4.12
C LYS A 326 -9.63 -18.59 -3.25
N MET A 327 -8.85 -17.53 -3.06
CA MET A 327 -7.65 -17.53 -2.24
C MET A 327 -7.40 -16.14 -1.63
N VAL A 328 -6.82 -16.12 -0.42
CA VAL A 328 -6.43 -14.86 0.25
C VAL A 328 -4.96 -14.86 0.66
N LEU A 329 -4.29 -13.72 0.52
CA LEU A 329 -2.94 -13.45 1.03
C LEU A 329 -3.00 -12.27 2.01
N ALA A 330 -2.69 -12.50 3.29
CA ALA A 330 -2.55 -11.48 4.31
C ALA A 330 -1.07 -11.20 4.54
N TYR A 331 -0.61 -10.02 4.11
CA TYR A 331 0.78 -9.61 4.25
C TYR A 331 1.03 -8.96 5.61
N HIS A 332 2.10 -9.41 6.23
CA HIS A 332 2.63 -8.99 7.52
C HIS A 332 4.16 -8.85 7.42
N SER A 333 4.78 -8.36 8.48
CA SER A 333 6.22 -8.49 8.67
C SER A 333 6.49 -8.86 10.14
N GLN A 334 7.46 -9.70 10.47
CA GLN A 334 8.61 -10.12 9.68
C GLN A 334 8.99 -11.57 9.98
N GLY A 335 9.85 -12.15 9.14
CA GLY A 335 10.43 -13.46 9.39
C GLY A 335 10.77 -14.28 8.14
N LYS A 336 10.42 -13.80 6.94
CA LYS A 336 10.46 -14.56 5.69
C LYS A 336 9.75 -15.92 5.80
N GLU A 337 8.53 -15.87 6.32
CA GLU A 337 7.72 -17.06 6.58
C GLU A 337 6.37 -17.02 5.85
N ILE A 338 5.87 -18.21 5.53
CA ILE A 338 4.56 -18.43 4.92
C ILE A 338 3.78 -19.37 5.83
N TYR A 339 2.67 -18.88 6.39
CA TYR A 339 1.75 -19.70 7.18
C TYR A 339 0.49 -20.00 6.38
N TRP A 340 0.15 -21.28 6.25
CA TRP A 340 -0.90 -21.74 5.31
C TRP A 340 -2.03 -22.53 5.99
N ASN A 341 -1.79 -23.09 7.18
CA ASN A 341 -2.74 -23.99 7.86
C ASN A 341 -3.42 -23.30 9.05
N TYR A 342 -4.59 -23.81 9.45
CA TYR A 342 -5.25 -23.47 10.70
C TYR A 342 -5.92 -24.71 11.27
N LYS A 343 -5.38 -25.30 12.35
CA LYS A 343 -5.97 -26.48 13.03
C LYS A 343 -6.36 -27.63 12.07
N ASN A 344 -5.57 -27.86 11.02
CA ASN A 344 -5.85 -28.84 9.96
C ASN A 344 -7.19 -28.60 9.23
N MET A 345 -7.64 -27.35 9.16
CA MET A 345 -8.85 -26.93 8.46
C MET A 345 -8.58 -26.40 7.05
N ALA A 346 -7.30 -26.18 6.69
CA ALA A 346 -6.93 -25.78 5.34
C ALA A 346 -7.18 -26.92 4.35
N PRO A 347 -7.72 -26.65 3.14
CA PRO A 347 -7.83 -27.65 2.10
C PRO A 347 -6.47 -28.24 1.72
N ASP A 348 -6.44 -29.51 1.30
CA ASP A 348 -5.20 -30.23 0.96
C ASP A 348 -4.31 -29.47 -0.04
N ILE A 349 -4.92 -28.85 -1.06
CA ILE A 349 -4.21 -28.06 -2.08
C ILE A 349 -3.45 -26.85 -1.49
N SER A 350 -3.82 -26.37 -0.30
CA SER A 350 -3.18 -25.21 0.32
C SER A 350 -1.71 -25.46 0.64
N LYS A 351 -1.35 -26.71 0.98
CA LYS A 351 0.05 -27.08 1.24
C LYS A 351 0.87 -27.00 -0.04
N ASP A 352 0.38 -27.59 -1.13
CA ASP A 352 1.06 -27.56 -2.44
C ASP A 352 1.26 -26.12 -2.94
N ILE A 353 0.25 -25.26 -2.76
CA ILE A 353 0.35 -23.84 -3.09
C ILE A 353 1.40 -23.15 -2.20
N GLY A 354 1.38 -23.42 -0.89
CA GLY A 354 2.36 -22.88 0.05
C GLY A 354 3.80 -23.30 -0.27
N GLU A 355 4.01 -24.55 -0.69
CA GLU A 355 5.32 -25.05 -1.13
C GLU A 355 5.79 -24.36 -2.42
N LYS A 356 4.87 -24.08 -3.36
CA LYS A 356 5.19 -23.28 -4.56
C LYS A 356 5.58 -21.85 -4.20
N PHE A 357 4.82 -21.20 -3.31
CA PHE A 357 5.17 -19.85 -2.84
C PHE A 357 6.53 -19.83 -2.15
N SER A 358 6.77 -20.78 -1.24
CA SER A 358 8.05 -20.96 -0.57
C SER A 358 9.21 -21.12 -1.56
N LYS A 359 9.01 -21.89 -2.63
CA LYS A 359 10.03 -22.10 -3.66
C LYS A 359 10.37 -20.83 -4.44
N VAL A 360 9.39 -20.01 -4.81
CA VAL A 360 9.64 -18.82 -5.65
C VAL A 360 10.15 -17.62 -4.85
N SER A 361 9.80 -17.52 -3.56
CA SER A 361 10.27 -16.44 -2.68
C SER A 361 11.50 -16.79 -1.86
N GLY A 362 11.81 -18.09 -1.71
CA GLY A 362 12.79 -18.56 -0.74
C GLY A 362 12.31 -18.51 0.71
N TYR A 363 11.05 -18.14 0.97
CA TYR A 363 10.52 -18.05 2.34
C TYR A 363 10.22 -19.43 2.89
N LYS A 364 10.32 -19.58 4.20
CA LYS A 364 10.04 -20.85 4.86
C LYS A 364 8.53 -21.08 4.96
N LEU A 365 8.05 -22.24 4.52
CA LEU A 365 6.69 -22.69 4.82
C LEU A 365 6.63 -23.18 6.28
N SER A 366 5.88 -22.48 7.13
CA SER A 366 5.82 -22.68 8.58
C SER A 366 4.39 -22.94 9.07
N GLU A 367 4.27 -23.50 10.28
CA GLU A 367 3.02 -23.58 11.03
C GLU A 367 3.04 -22.56 12.20
N PRO A 368 1.94 -21.84 12.47
CA PRO A 368 1.96 -20.79 13.49
C PRO A 368 1.97 -21.38 14.91
N GLU A 369 2.80 -20.83 15.79
CA GLU A 369 2.91 -21.24 17.19
C GLU A 369 2.40 -20.18 18.20
N GLY A 370 1.99 -20.64 19.38
CA GLY A 370 1.64 -19.77 20.50
C GLY A 370 0.43 -18.86 20.23
N MET A 371 0.53 -17.58 20.61
CA MET A 371 -0.58 -16.63 20.40
C MET A 371 -0.80 -16.31 18.92
N ALA A 372 0.19 -16.52 18.04
CA ALA A 372 0.03 -16.30 16.60
C ALA A 372 -0.92 -17.33 15.94
N SER A 373 -1.29 -18.40 16.65
CA SER A 373 -2.18 -19.46 16.16
C SER A 373 -3.68 -19.17 16.31
N PHE A 374 -4.06 -17.96 16.77
CA PHE A 374 -5.45 -17.63 17.09
C PHE A 374 -5.88 -16.27 16.55
N SER A 375 -7.15 -16.19 16.14
CA SER A 375 -7.89 -14.97 15.78
C SER A 375 -7.36 -14.16 14.59
N GLY A 376 -6.41 -14.73 13.83
CA GLY A 376 -5.90 -14.11 12.61
C GLY A 376 -6.94 -14.06 11.49
N TYR A 377 -6.78 -13.10 10.58
CA TYR A 377 -7.61 -13.01 9.37
C TYR A 377 -7.56 -14.32 8.56
N LYS A 378 -6.35 -14.85 8.33
CA LYS A 378 -6.12 -16.13 7.64
C LYS A 378 -6.90 -17.27 8.30
N ASP A 379 -6.79 -17.39 9.61
CA ASP A 379 -7.46 -18.44 10.38
C ASP A 379 -8.98 -18.38 10.23
N TRP A 380 -9.52 -17.15 10.31
CA TRP A 380 -10.93 -16.90 10.09
C TRP A 380 -11.37 -17.26 8.68
N PHE A 381 -10.61 -16.85 7.67
CA PHE A 381 -10.91 -17.20 6.28
C PHE A 381 -10.92 -18.72 6.06
N ILE A 382 -9.85 -19.41 6.46
CA ILE A 382 -9.74 -20.88 6.33
C ILE A 382 -10.89 -21.56 7.06
N SER A 383 -11.17 -21.16 8.30
CA SER A 383 -12.20 -21.81 9.11
C SER A 383 -13.61 -21.62 8.55
N LYS A 384 -13.90 -20.44 8.00
CA LYS A 384 -15.23 -20.05 7.53
C LYS A 384 -15.51 -20.50 6.10
N PHE A 385 -14.54 -20.36 5.21
CA PHE A 385 -14.73 -20.58 3.76
C PHE A 385 -14.11 -21.88 3.26
N LYS A 386 -13.24 -22.53 4.05
CA LYS A 386 -12.58 -23.79 3.67
C LYS A 386 -11.85 -23.65 2.33
N ARG A 387 -11.09 -22.55 2.19
CA ARG A 387 -10.33 -22.19 0.99
C ARG A 387 -8.89 -21.82 1.35
N PRO A 388 -7.95 -21.87 0.39
CA PRO A 388 -6.55 -21.51 0.61
C PRO A 388 -6.40 -20.08 1.13
N GLY A 389 -5.74 -19.93 2.28
CA GLY A 389 -5.44 -18.65 2.88
C GLY A 389 -4.04 -18.66 3.45
N PHE A 390 -3.30 -17.58 3.22
CA PHE A 390 -1.89 -17.49 3.59
C PHE A 390 -1.62 -16.21 4.36
N THR A 391 -0.74 -16.30 5.35
CA THR A 391 -0.07 -15.17 5.97
C THR A 391 1.36 -15.16 5.45
N ILE A 392 1.78 -14.06 4.86
CA ILE A 392 3.13 -13.87 4.31
C ILE A 392 3.85 -12.85 5.19
N GLU A 393 4.84 -13.31 5.97
CA GLU A 393 5.69 -12.47 6.82
C GLU A 393 6.93 -12.04 6.04
N VAL A 394 6.98 -10.80 5.57
CA VAL A 394 8.06 -10.31 4.71
C VAL A 394 9.24 -9.74 5.50
N GLY A 395 10.42 -9.81 4.89
CA GLY A 395 11.65 -9.21 5.44
C GLY A 395 12.11 -9.81 6.76
N GLU A 396 13.18 -9.26 7.33
CA GLU A 396 13.84 -9.77 8.54
C GLU A 396 14.22 -8.67 9.53
N GLY A 397 14.26 -9.00 10.82
CA GLY A 397 14.72 -8.13 11.90
C GLY A 397 13.64 -7.75 12.91
N THR A 398 13.45 -6.46 13.17
CA THR A 398 12.46 -5.97 14.13
C THR A 398 11.65 -4.85 13.50
N ASN A 399 10.32 -4.93 13.63
CA ASN A 399 9.44 -3.90 13.10
C ASN A 399 9.62 -2.55 13.84
N PRO A 400 9.49 -1.42 13.14
CA PRO A 400 9.25 -1.32 11.69
C PRO A 400 10.52 -1.67 10.90
N LEU A 401 10.36 -2.45 9.84
CA LEU A 401 11.48 -2.80 8.96
C LEU A 401 12.00 -1.53 8.25
N PRO A 402 13.33 -1.39 8.07
CA PRO A 402 13.89 -0.26 7.36
C PRO A 402 13.51 -0.31 5.88
N ILE A 403 13.22 0.86 5.29
CA ILE A 403 12.84 0.99 3.87
C ILE A 403 13.91 0.41 2.92
N SER A 404 15.17 0.34 3.34
CA SER A 404 16.26 -0.27 2.57
C SER A 404 16.07 -1.77 2.30
N GLN A 405 15.21 -2.48 3.04
CA GLN A 405 14.86 -3.87 2.75
C GLN A 405 13.80 -4.00 1.63
N PHE A 406 13.18 -2.90 1.20
CA PHE A 406 12.02 -2.97 0.32
C PHE A 406 12.32 -3.66 -1.03
N GLU A 407 13.48 -3.39 -1.62
CA GLU A 407 13.86 -3.99 -2.91
C GLU A 407 13.91 -5.52 -2.83
N GLU A 408 14.53 -6.06 -1.78
CA GLU A 408 14.57 -7.50 -1.52
C GLU A 408 13.17 -8.06 -1.23
N ILE A 409 12.41 -7.39 -0.36
CA ILE A 409 11.02 -7.77 -0.05
C ILE A 409 10.17 -7.83 -1.32
N TYR A 410 10.29 -6.85 -2.22
CA TYR A 410 9.54 -6.83 -3.46
C TYR A 410 9.95 -7.98 -4.38
N ASN A 411 11.26 -8.16 -4.59
CA ASN A 411 11.79 -9.22 -5.45
C ASN A 411 11.40 -10.63 -4.98
N ASP A 412 11.38 -10.88 -3.67
CA ASP A 412 10.99 -12.15 -3.08
C ASP A 412 9.48 -12.43 -3.26
N ASN A 413 8.64 -11.39 -3.34
CA ASN A 413 7.18 -11.55 -3.29
C ASN A 413 6.46 -11.29 -4.63
N GLU A 414 7.10 -10.65 -5.61
CA GLU A 414 6.50 -10.35 -6.91
C GLU A 414 5.94 -11.62 -7.58
N GLU A 415 6.67 -12.73 -7.54
CA GLU A 415 6.21 -13.97 -8.15
C GLU A 415 5.08 -14.65 -7.35
N ILE A 416 5.04 -14.52 -6.02
CA ILE A 416 3.89 -14.99 -5.23
C ILE A 416 2.62 -14.26 -5.68
N LEU A 417 2.70 -12.93 -5.80
CA LEU A 417 1.58 -12.06 -6.16
C LEU A 417 1.07 -12.30 -7.60
N LEU A 418 1.94 -12.74 -8.51
CA LEU A 418 1.58 -13.16 -9.88
C LEU A 418 1.04 -14.60 -9.92
N MET A 419 1.65 -15.50 -9.15
CA MET A 419 1.30 -16.91 -9.14
C MET A 419 -0.09 -17.14 -8.57
N ALA A 420 -0.46 -16.46 -7.48
CA ALA A 420 -1.75 -16.62 -6.83
C ALA A 420 -2.96 -16.55 -7.81
N PRO A 421 -3.12 -15.50 -8.64
CA PRO A 421 -4.22 -15.40 -9.61
C PRO A 421 -4.05 -16.37 -10.78
N SER A 422 -2.85 -16.88 -11.06
CA SER A 422 -2.66 -17.87 -12.13
C SER A 422 -3.18 -19.27 -11.74
N LEU A 423 -3.30 -19.55 -10.44
CA LEU A 423 -3.79 -20.81 -9.92
C LEU A 423 -5.33 -20.79 -9.92
N THR A 424 -5.93 -21.59 -10.80
CA THR A 424 -7.38 -21.83 -10.79
C THR A 424 -7.69 -22.95 -9.80
N ILE A 425 -8.56 -22.68 -8.81
CA ILE A 425 -8.85 -23.54 -7.66
C ILE A 425 -10.34 -23.82 -7.54
#